data_AF-G7YKB2-F1
#
_entry.id   AF-G7YKB2-F1
#
_cell.length_a   1.000
_cell.length_b   1.000
_cell.length_c   1.000
_cell.angle_alpha   90.00
_cell.angle_beta   90.00
_cell.angle_gamma   90.00
#
_symmetry.space_group_name_H-M   'P 1'
#
loop_
_entity.id
_entity.type
_entity.pdbx_description
1 polymer ?
#
loop_
_entity_poly.entity_id
_entity_poly.type
_entity_poly.pdbx_seq_one_letter_code
_entity_poly.pdbx_strand_id
1 'polypeptide(L)' 'MCQPISTLTDSKMLLAHYYELPQPEDKIQLTYIWVDASGVDMRCKDMTVDKEPA' A
#
# COMPACT_ATOMS: atom_id res chain seq x y z
N MET A 1 8.42 22.87 -2.92
CA MET A 1 9.37 22.92 -4.06
C MET A 1 8.89 21.92 -5.10
N CYS A 2 8.40 22.37 -6.25
CA CYS A 2 8.04 21.45 -7.35
C CYS A 2 9.31 20.91 -8.00
N GLN A 3 9.47 19.59 -8.01
CA GLN A 3 10.57 18.93 -8.71
C GLN A 3 10.30 18.91 -10.23
N PRO A 4 11.32 19.06 -11.08
CA PRO A 4 11.15 19.06 -12.53
C PRO A 4 10.75 17.67 -13.06
N ILE A 5 9.84 17.65 -14.04
CA ILE A 5 9.22 16.45 -14.65
C ILE A 5 10.20 15.36 -15.14
N SER A 6 11.49 15.67 -15.34
CA SER A 6 12.46 14.72 -15.90
C SER A 6 13.01 13.68 -14.90
N THR A 7 12.72 13.78 -13.59
CA THR A 7 13.20 12.83 -12.58
C THR A 7 12.23 11.67 -12.30
N LEU A 8 11.04 11.68 -12.90
CA LEU A 8 9.98 10.67 -12.72
C LEU A 8 10.10 9.47 -13.69
N THR A 9 11.27 9.24 -14.29
CA THR A 9 11.50 8.13 -15.23
C THR A 9 11.84 6.81 -14.54
N ASP A 10 12.21 6.83 -13.26
CA ASP A 10 12.37 5.62 -12.44
C ASP A 10 11.00 5.22 -11.87
N SER A 11 10.50 4.06 -12.29
CA SER A 11 9.21 3.52 -11.85
C SER A 11 9.09 3.42 -10.32
N LYS A 12 10.22 3.25 -9.61
CA LYS A 12 10.24 3.22 -8.14
C LYS A 12 10.00 4.60 -7.54
N MET A 13 10.58 5.64 -8.14
CA MET A 13 10.39 7.03 -7.69
C MET A 13 8.96 7.49 -7.94
N LEU A 14 8.37 7.10 -9.08
CA LEU A 14 6.97 7.35 -9.37
C LEU A 14 6.05 6.62 -8.37
N LEU A 15 6.32 5.36 -8.06
CA LEU A 15 5.54 4.61 -7.07
C LEU A 15 5.63 5.23 -5.67
N ALA A 16 6.83 5.65 -5.25
CA ALA A 16 7.04 6.32 -3.97
C ALA A 16 6.18 7.59 -3.85
N HIS A 17 6.09 8.39 -4.92
CA HIS A 17 5.22 9.56 -4.96
C HIS A 17 3.75 9.23 -4.67
N TYR A 18 3.22 8.12 -5.20
CA TYR A 18 1.84 7.70 -4.92
C TYR A 18 1.64 7.19 -3.49
N TYR A 19 2.65 6.57 -2.89
CA TYR A 19 2.60 6.16 -1.48
C TYR A 19 2.66 7.33 -0.49
N GLU A 20 3.24 8.47 -0.90
CA GLU A 20 3.29 9.69 -0.09
C GLU A 20 1.99 10.50 -0.11
N LEU A 21 1.02 10.14 -0.97
CA LEU A 21 -0.27 10.85 -1.02
C LEU A 21 -1.01 10.67 0.32
N PRO A 22 -1.55 11.77 0.90
CA PRO A 22 -2.38 11.70 2.10
C PRO A 22 -3.52 10.70 1.89
N GLN A 23 -3.63 9.73 2.80
CA GLN A 23 -4.72 8.77 2.81
C GLN A 23 -5.98 9.41 3.44
N PRO A 24 -7.20 8.96 3.09
CA PRO A 24 -8.41 9.41 3.75
C PRO A 24 -8.37 9.14 5.27
N GLU A 25 -8.79 10.10 6.08
CA GLU A 25 -8.75 9.99 7.55
C GLU A 25 -9.69 8.91 8.11
N ASP A 26 -10.73 8.55 7.36
CA ASP A 26 -11.80 7.62 7.73
C ASP A 26 -11.65 6.21 7.11
N LYS A 27 -10.50 5.93 6.47
CA LYS A 27 -10.24 4.64 5.82
C LYS A 27 -8.88 4.10 6.23
N ILE A 28 -8.85 2.79 6.48
CA ILE A 28 -7.63 2.05 6.80
C ILE A 28 -7.51 0.88 5.83
N GLN A 29 -6.29 0.60 5.36
CA GLN A 29 -5.99 -0.62 4.61
C GLN A 29 -5.55 -1.71 5.59
N LEU A 30 -6.31 -2.80 5.68
CA LEU A 30 -6.04 -3.94 6.52
C LEU A 30 -5.49 -5.10 5.68
N THR A 31 -4.21 -5.43 5.88
CA THR A 31 -3.55 -6.55 5.21
C THR A 31 -3.82 -7.85 5.97
N TYR A 32 -4.66 -8.72 5.41
CA TYR A 32 -4.86 -10.08 5.90
C TYR A 32 -3.71 -10.95 5.44
N ILE A 33 -3.17 -11.76 6.34
CA ILE A 33 -2.03 -12.66 6.09
C ILE A 33 -2.41 -14.07 6.52
N TRP A 34 -2.14 -15.06 5.67
CA TRP A 34 -2.35 -16.48 6.00
C TRP A 34 -1.33 -17.37 5.30
N VAL A 35 -1.12 -18.57 5.85
CA VAL A 35 -0.35 -19.63 5.19
C VAL A 35 -1.28 -20.36 4.22
N ASP A 36 -0.84 -20.60 3.00
CA ASP A 36 -1.65 -21.33 2.02
C ASP A 36 -1.66 -22.85 2.24
N ALA A 37 -2.32 -23.57 1.32
CA ALA A 37 -2.46 -25.02 1.41
C ALA A 37 -1.13 -25.79 1.33
N SER A 38 -0.02 -25.15 0.93
CA SER A 38 1.31 -25.77 0.98
C SER A 38 1.82 -25.93 2.41
N GLY A 39 1.34 -25.11 3.36
CA GLY A 39 1.88 -25.04 4.71
C GLY A 39 3.23 -24.32 4.82
N VAL A 40 3.74 -23.75 3.72
CA VAL A 40 5.06 -23.09 3.67
C VAL A 40 4.92 -21.64 3.26
N ASP A 41 4.21 -21.37 2.16
CA ASP A 41 4.14 -20.04 1.58
C ASP A 41 3.05 -19.19 2.23
N MET A 42 3.39 -17.91 2.43
CA MET A 42 2.48 -16.90 2.97
C MET A 42 1.79 -16.17 1.83
N ARG A 43 0.50 -15.92 2.01
CA ARG A 43 -0.33 -15.11 1.11
C ARG A 43 -0.89 -13.93 1.87
N CYS A 44 -1.19 -12.87 1.15
CA CYS A 44 -1.89 -11.73 1.71
C CYS A 44 -2.90 -11.13 0.72
N LYS A 45 -3.85 -10.38 1.29
CA LYS A 45 -4.76 -9.50 0.56
C LYS A 45 -5.15 -8.31 1.44
N ASP A 46 -5.41 -7.18 0.81
CA ASP A 46 -5.83 -5.95 1.49
C ASP A 46 -7.34 -5.75 1.43
N MET A 47 -7.90 -5.18 2.50
CA MET A 47 -9.29 -4.74 2.58
C MET A 47 -9.35 -3.32 3.14
N THR A 48 -10.19 -2.47 2.55
CA THR A 48 -10.47 -1.14 3.11
C THR A 48 -11.51 -1.25 4.22
N VAL A 49 -11.22 -0.70 5.39
CA VAL A 49 -12.11 -0.69 6.56
C VAL A 49 -12.28 0.74 7.10
N ASP A 50 -13.39 0.99 7.80
CA ASP A 50 -13.71 2.32 8.35
C ASP A 50 -13.02 2.62 9.69
N LYS A 51 -12.55 1.57 10.38
CA LYS A 51 -11.88 1.66 11.69
C LYS A 51 -11.03 0.43 11.96
N GLU A 52 -10.10 0.56 12.90
CA GLU A 52 -9.32 -0.56 13.39
C GLU A 52 -10.24 -1.61 14.06
N PRO A 53 -10.05 -2.92 13.76
CA PRO A 53 -10.75 -3.99 14.48
C PRO A 53 -10.43 -3.96 15.99
N ALA A 54 -11.41 -4.32 16.83
CA ALA A 54 -11.25 -4.40 18.28
C ALA A 54 -10.57 -5.71 18.73
#